data_AF-A0A367ERP1-F1
#
_entry.id   AF-A0A367ERP1-F1
#
_cell.length_a   1.000
_cell.length_b   1.000
_cell.length_c   1.000
_cell.angle_alpha   90.00
_cell.angle_beta   90.00
_cell.angle_gamma   90.00
#
_symmetry.space_group_name_H-M   'P 1'
#
loop_
_entity.id
_entity.type
_entity.pdbx_description
1 polymer ?
#
loop_
_entity_poly.entity_id
_entity_poly.type
_entity_poly.pdbx_seq_one_letter_code
_entity_poly.pdbx_strand_id
1 'polypeptide(L)'
;MTSHKTTQTMKPATAAKKLGVYLEATPAEFQEGVVSRDELNALQAEPPQWLLDLRRNGPHPRPVVAAKLGVSISGLARGGVTEALTTEKIDALKAENPEWLRKERATQAEVRKEAARVKAKNAAARDEERQTTRR
;
A
#
# COMPACT_ATOMS: atom_id res chain seq x y z
N MET A 1 -27.15 24.64 -13.08
CA MET A 1 -27.29 23.19 -13.32
C MET A 1 -26.66 22.45 -12.14
N THR A 2 -27.48 21.95 -11.22
CA THR A 2 -26.99 21.10 -10.13
C THR A 2 -26.73 19.71 -10.71
N SER A 3 -25.44 19.41 -10.93
CA SER A 3 -25.01 18.07 -11.33
C SER A 3 -25.44 17.09 -10.23
N HIS A 4 -26.32 16.13 -10.58
CA HIS A 4 -26.68 15.04 -9.69
C HIS A 4 -25.43 14.19 -9.50
N LYS A 5 -24.69 14.42 -8.40
CA LYS A 5 -23.59 13.56 -8.00
C LYS A 5 -24.17 12.20 -7.63
N THR A 6 -24.10 11.24 -8.55
CA THR A 6 -24.33 9.84 -8.23
C THR A 6 -23.35 9.43 -7.14
N THR A 7 -23.86 9.01 -5.99
CA THR A 7 -23.05 8.52 -4.87
C THR A 7 -22.31 7.26 -5.32
N GLN A 8 -21.01 7.40 -5.61
CA GLN A 8 -20.17 6.25 -5.95
C GLN A 8 -19.84 5.49 -4.67
N THR A 9 -20.39 4.28 -4.56
CA THR A 9 -20.13 3.35 -3.46
C THR A 9 -19.12 2.28 -3.89
N MET A 10 -18.42 1.70 -2.93
CA MET A 10 -17.50 0.58 -3.15
C MET A 10 -17.64 -0.48 -2.05
N LYS A 11 -17.28 -1.71 -2.41
CA LYS A 11 -17.24 -2.83 -1.46
C LYS A 11 -16.23 -2.54 -0.33
N PRO A 12 -16.50 -2.98 0.92
CA PRO A 12 -15.58 -2.86 2.05
C PRO A 12 -14.17 -3.35 1.78
N ALA A 13 -14.02 -4.47 1.05
CA ALA A 13 -12.72 -4.97 0.64
C ALA A 13 -11.91 -3.95 -0.19
N THR A 14 -12.57 -3.20 -1.07
CA THR A 14 -11.94 -2.14 -1.86
C THR A 14 -11.59 -0.94 -0.99
N ALA A 15 -12.47 -0.57 -0.05
CA ALA A 15 -12.24 0.51 0.89
C ALA A 15 -11.07 0.19 1.85
N ALA A 16 -11.05 -0.99 2.46
CA ALA A 16 -9.95 -1.49 3.31
C ALA A 16 -8.61 -1.48 2.56
N LYS A 17 -8.59 -1.93 1.30
CA LYS A 17 -7.40 -1.87 0.44
C LYS A 17 -6.92 -0.43 0.22
N LYS A 18 -7.81 0.53 0.02
CA LYS A 18 -7.47 1.95 -0.12
C LYS A 18 -7.03 2.59 1.20
N LEU A 19 -7.55 2.11 2.33
CA LEU A 19 -7.17 2.55 3.68
C LEU A 19 -5.86 1.92 4.18
N GLY A 20 -5.41 0.84 3.53
CA GLY A 20 -4.20 0.10 3.88
C GLY A 20 -4.37 -0.82 5.09
N VAL A 21 -5.58 -1.31 5.35
CA VAL A 21 -5.88 -2.17 6.52
C VAL A 21 -6.39 -3.55 6.12
N TYR A 22 -6.30 -4.50 7.05
CA TYR A 22 -6.82 -5.85 6.88
C TYR A 22 -8.31 -5.88 7.21
N LEU A 23 -9.14 -6.25 6.24
CA LEU A 23 -10.61 -6.15 6.33
C LEU A 23 -11.18 -6.93 7.52
N GLU A 24 -10.73 -8.16 7.74
CA GLU A 24 -11.29 -9.02 8.80
C GLU A 24 -10.99 -8.50 10.21
N ALA A 25 -10.06 -7.54 10.35
CA ALA A 25 -9.75 -6.88 11.61
C ALA A 25 -10.48 -5.54 11.79
N THR A 26 -11.28 -5.10 10.80
CA THR A 26 -12.11 -3.89 10.92
C THR A 26 -13.42 -4.17 11.69
N PRO A 27 -14.11 -3.15 12.24
CA PRO A 27 -15.42 -3.33 12.88
C PRO A 27 -16.47 -3.94 11.94
N ALA A 28 -17.44 -4.69 12.50
CA ALA A 28 -18.46 -5.39 11.72
C ALA A 28 -19.28 -4.43 10.83
N GLU A 29 -19.56 -3.23 11.33
CA GLU A 29 -20.27 -2.18 10.61
C GLU A 29 -19.54 -1.76 9.32
N PHE A 30 -18.20 -1.79 9.36
CA PHE A 30 -17.38 -1.53 8.17
C PHE A 30 -17.34 -2.74 7.23
N GLN A 31 -17.34 -3.97 7.77
CA GLN A 31 -17.25 -5.20 6.97
C GLN A 31 -18.53 -5.51 6.19
N GLU A 32 -19.70 -5.23 6.78
CA GLU A 32 -21.02 -5.58 6.24
C GLU A 32 -21.62 -4.47 5.37
N GLY A 33 -21.16 -3.22 5.54
CA GLY A 33 -21.71 -2.05 4.86
C GLY A 33 -21.23 -1.85 3.42
N VAL A 34 -21.69 -0.76 2.80
CA VAL A 34 -21.07 -0.19 1.59
C VAL A 34 -20.38 1.11 1.97
N VAL A 35 -19.22 1.38 1.37
CA VAL A 35 -18.46 2.59 1.68
C VAL A 35 -18.57 3.55 0.49
N SER A 36 -19.15 4.72 0.71
CA SER A 36 -19.16 5.80 -0.27
C SER A 36 -17.78 6.43 -0.42
N ARG A 37 -17.58 7.10 -1.55
CA ARG A 37 -16.36 7.91 -1.77
C ARG A 37 -16.16 8.97 -0.68
N ASP A 38 -17.25 9.58 -0.20
CA ASP A 38 -17.20 10.64 0.79
C ASP A 38 -16.86 10.08 2.19
N GLU A 39 -17.44 8.94 2.58
CA GLU A 39 -17.06 8.24 3.82
C GLU A 39 -15.60 7.78 3.80
N LEU A 40 -15.12 7.25 2.68
CA LEU A 40 -13.70 6.89 2.54
C LEU A 40 -12.80 8.11 2.74
N ASN A 41 -13.16 9.25 2.15
CA ASN A 41 -12.40 10.48 2.30
C ASN A 41 -12.43 10.98 3.76
N ALA A 42 -13.59 10.89 4.44
CA ALA A 42 -13.72 11.24 5.86
C ALA A 42 -12.83 10.34 6.74
N LEU A 43 -12.85 9.01 6.53
CA LEU A 43 -11.96 8.07 7.23
C LEU A 43 -10.47 8.34 6.98
N GLN A 44 -10.12 8.93 5.84
CA GLN A 44 -8.75 9.30 5.53
C GLN A 44 -8.34 10.63 6.19
N ALA A 45 -9.24 11.61 6.21
CA ALA A 45 -9.00 12.93 6.78
C ALA A 45 -9.02 12.91 8.31
N GLU A 46 -10.00 12.23 8.90
CA GLU A 46 -10.23 12.13 10.34
C GLU A 46 -10.32 10.64 10.73
N PRO A 47 -9.17 9.94 10.77
CA PRO A 47 -9.16 8.52 11.04
C PRO A 47 -9.60 8.23 12.48
N PRO A 48 -10.63 7.38 12.70
CA PRO A 48 -11.05 6.98 14.03
C PRO A 48 -9.99 6.12 14.73
N GLN A 49 -10.10 5.96 16.05
CA GLN A 49 -9.10 5.24 16.87
C GLN A 49 -8.85 3.81 16.37
N TRP A 50 -9.90 3.04 16.04
CA TRP A 50 -9.74 1.68 15.51
C TRP A 50 -8.89 1.64 14.23
N LEU A 51 -9.01 2.65 13.37
CA LEU A 51 -8.23 2.73 12.12
C LEU A 51 -6.77 3.09 12.39
N LEU A 52 -6.53 3.96 13.37
CA LEU A 52 -5.18 4.30 13.85
C LEU A 52 -4.50 3.08 14.48
N ASP A 53 -5.21 2.33 15.32
CA ASP A 53 -4.69 1.14 15.98
C ASP A 53 -4.33 0.05 14.96
N LEU A 54 -5.19 -0.21 13.98
CA LEU A 54 -4.89 -1.16 12.90
C LEU A 54 -3.66 -0.72 12.08
N ARG A 55 -3.52 0.57 11.78
CA ARG A 55 -2.34 1.09 11.06
C ARG A 55 -1.05 1.01 11.88
N ARG A 56 -1.15 1.13 13.21
CA ARG A 56 -0.01 1.09 14.11
C ARG A 56 0.42 -0.34 14.42
N ASN A 57 -0.52 -1.20 14.76
CA ASN A 57 -0.27 -2.51 15.36
C ASN A 57 -0.55 -3.67 14.39
N GLY A 58 -1.40 -3.45 13.39
CA GLY A 58 -1.89 -4.49 12.50
C GLY A 58 -3.07 -5.27 13.09
N PRO A 59 -3.44 -6.40 12.49
CA PRO A 59 -2.75 -7.11 11.40
C PRO A 59 -2.65 -6.27 10.11
N HIS A 60 -1.45 -6.21 9.55
CA HIS A 60 -1.14 -5.45 8.33
C HIS A 60 -1.39 -6.31 7.09
N PRO A 61 -2.07 -5.79 6.06
CA PRO A 61 -2.24 -6.54 4.82
C PRO A 61 -0.89 -6.72 4.10
N ARG A 62 -0.78 -7.75 3.26
CA ARG A 62 0.46 -8.12 2.55
C ARG A 62 1.22 -6.95 1.89
N PRO A 63 0.56 -5.97 1.22
CA PRO A 63 1.28 -4.82 0.65
C PRO A 63 2.00 -3.98 1.71
N VAL A 64 1.38 -3.80 2.88
CA VAL A 64 1.95 -3.05 4.01
C VAL A 64 3.07 -3.85 4.67
N VAL A 65 2.90 -5.16 4.83
CA VAL A 65 3.95 -6.06 5.33
C VAL A 65 5.18 -6.00 4.43
N ALA A 66 5.02 -6.16 3.10
CA ALA A 66 6.11 -6.08 2.14
C ALA A 66 6.84 -4.73 2.20
N ALA A 67 6.07 -3.62 2.29
CA ALA A 67 6.63 -2.28 2.44
C ALA A 67 7.45 -2.13 3.74
N LYS A 68 6.90 -2.57 4.88
CA LYS A 68 7.59 -2.53 6.19
C LYS A 68 8.84 -3.41 6.23
N LEU A 69 8.87 -4.51 5.48
CA LEU A 69 10.03 -5.39 5.36
C LEU A 69 11.02 -4.94 4.29
N GLY A 70 10.67 -3.98 3.42
CA GLY A 70 11.55 -3.49 2.37
C GLY A 70 11.70 -4.46 1.18
N VAL A 71 10.69 -5.28 0.92
CA VAL A 71 10.67 -6.27 -0.16
C VAL A 71 9.49 -6.03 -1.11
N SER A 72 9.45 -6.74 -2.24
CA SER A 72 8.27 -6.77 -3.10
C SER A 72 7.19 -7.71 -2.54
N ILE A 73 5.93 -7.57 -2.97
CA ILE A 73 4.85 -8.49 -2.58
C ILE A 73 5.16 -9.91 -3.07
N SER A 74 5.74 -10.06 -4.25
CA SER A 74 6.18 -11.35 -4.79
C SER A 74 7.35 -11.93 -3.98
N GLY A 75 8.30 -11.10 -3.55
CA GLY A 75 9.39 -11.52 -2.67
C GLY A 75 8.91 -11.98 -1.30
N LEU A 76 7.91 -11.28 -0.74
CA LEU A 76 7.23 -11.69 0.49
C LEU A 76 6.61 -13.10 0.34
N ALA A 77 5.92 -13.34 -0.78
CA ALA A 77 5.32 -14.64 -1.08
C ALA A 77 6.37 -15.76 -1.24
N ARG A 78 7.51 -15.47 -1.88
CA ARG A 78 8.64 -16.42 -1.98
C ARG A 78 9.27 -16.74 -0.63
N GLY A 79 9.25 -15.79 0.30
CA GLY A 79 9.61 -16.00 1.70
C GLY A 79 8.58 -16.78 2.53
N GLY A 80 7.52 -17.31 1.92
CA GLY A 80 6.48 -18.08 2.59
C GLY A 80 5.46 -17.25 3.37
N VAL A 81 5.55 -15.92 3.35
CA VAL A 81 4.63 -15.04 4.07
C VAL A 81 3.45 -14.68 3.16
N THR A 82 2.34 -15.37 3.37
CA THR A 82 1.10 -15.21 2.59
C THR A 82 -0.01 -14.48 3.36
N GLU A 83 0.08 -14.41 4.68
CA GLU A 83 -0.96 -13.86 5.56
C GLU A 83 -0.65 -12.43 6.02
N ALA A 84 -1.62 -11.81 6.71
CA ALA A 84 -1.43 -10.54 7.38
C ALA A 84 -0.57 -10.70 8.64
N LEU A 85 0.33 -9.75 8.89
CA LEU A 85 1.23 -9.79 10.05
C LEU A 85 1.02 -8.58 10.96
N THR A 86 1.10 -8.77 12.26
CA THR A 86 1.17 -7.67 13.24
C THR A 86 2.54 -6.99 13.19
N THR A 87 2.63 -5.77 13.73
CA THR A 87 3.91 -5.05 13.86
C THR A 87 4.93 -5.87 14.63
N GLU A 88 4.52 -6.54 15.70
CA GLU A 88 5.37 -7.43 16.50
C GLU A 88 5.99 -8.55 15.66
N LYS A 89 5.18 -9.30 14.89
CA LYS A 89 5.68 -10.37 14.01
C LYS A 89 6.61 -9.84 12.93
N ILE A 90 6.32 -8.65 12.40
CA ILE A 90 7.20 -7.98 11.43
C ILE A 90 8.53 -7.64 12.06
N ASP A 91 8.54 -7.09 13.28
CA ASP A 91 9.77 -6.69 13.95
C ASP A 91 10.60 -7.89 14.40
N ALA A 92 9.96 -8.98 14.83
CA ALA A 92 10.62 -10.27 15.06
C ALA A 92 11.33 -10.78 13.80
N LEU A 93 10.65 -10.76 12.65
CA LEU A 93 11.22 -11.20 11.37
C LEU A 93 12.36 -10.28 10.90
N LYS A 94 12.26 -8.97 11.16
CA LYS A 94 13.38 -8.04 10.90
C LYS A 94 14.59 -8.33 11.77
N ALA A 95 14.37 -8.71 13.03
CA ALA A 95 15.43 -9.01 13.99
C ALA A 95 16.12 -10.34 13.64
N GLU A 96 15.35 -11.38 13.34
CA GLU A 96 15.87 -12.67 12.86
C GLU A 96 16.66 -12.51 11.55
N ASN A 97 16.16 -11.61 10.68
CA ASN A 97 16.77 -11.26 9.40
C ASN A 97 17.21 -12.52 8.59
N PRO A 98 16.27 -13.42 8.26
CA PRO A 98 16.58 -14.67 7.57
C PRO A 98 17.17 -14.43 6.17
N GLU A 99 17.82 -15.45 5.61
CA GLU A 99 18.51 -15.37 4.32
C GLU A 99 17.61 -14.86 3.20
N TRP A 100 16.39 -15.40 3.10
CA TRP A 100 15.42 -14.97 2.09
C TRP A 100 15.11 -13.47 2.20
N LEU A 101 14.99 -12.93 3.42
CA LEU A 101 14.67 -11.52 3.63
C LEU A 101 15.83 -10.62 3.19
N ARG A 102 17.07 -11.02 3.48
CA ARG A 102 18.28 -10.30 3.03
C ARG A 102 18.35 -10.27 1.50
N LYS A 103 18.15 -11.42 0.86
CA LYS A 103 18.20 -11.58 -0.59
C LYS A 103 17.11 -10.75 -1.29
N GLU A 104 15.90 -10.80 -0.78
CA GLU A 104 14.76 -10.05 -1.35
C GLU A 104 14.92 -8.54 -1.15
N ARG A 105 15.49 -8.09 -0.02
CA ARG A 105 15.83 -6.66 0.20
C ARG A 105 16.89 -6.17 -0.78
N ALA A 106 17.94 -6.96 -1.00
CA ALA A 106 18.98 -6.63 -1.98
C ALA A 106 18.38 -6.52 -3.39
N THR A 107 17.57 -7.50 -3.79
CA THR A 107 16.86 -7.49 -5.07
C THR A 107 15.97 -6.26 -5.22
N GLN A 108 15.18 -5.94 -4.18
CA GLN A 108 14.28 -4.79 -4.19
C GLN A 108 15.04 -3.46 -4.26
N ALA A 109 16.22 -3.36 -3.64
CA ALA A 109 17.07 -2.18 -3.72
C ALA A 109 17.59 -1.96 -5.15
N GLU A 110 18.08 -3.01 -5.82
CA GLU A 110 18.54 -2.92 -7.21
C GLU A 110 17.42 -2.56 -8.18
N VAL A 111 16.24 -3.17 -8.03
CA VAL A 111 15.05 -2.82 -8.84
C VAL A 111 14.66 -1.36 -8.67
N ARG A 112 14.72 -0.82 -7.43
CA ARG A 112 14.42 0.60 -7.17
C ARG A 112 15.44 1.54 -7.82
N LYS A 113 16.74 1.21 -7.77
CA LYS A 113 17.79 1.99 -8.44
C LYS A 113 17.56 2.03 -9.95
N GLU A 114 17.28 0.88 -10.55
CA GLU A 114 17.03 0.79 -11.98
C GLU A 114 15.76 1.55 -12.39
N ALA A 115 14.67 1.40 -11.64
CA ALA A 115 13.44 2.16 -11.88
C ALA A 115 13.66 3.67 -11.80
N ALA A 116 14.49 4.15 -10.86
CA ALA A 116 14.84 5.56 -10.74
C ALA A 116 15.65 6.05 -11.95
N ARG A 117 16.63 5.26 -12.42
CA ARG A 117 17.43 5.55 -13.62
C ARG A 117 16.55 5.67 -14.88
N VAL A 118 15.66 4.70 -15.10
CA VAL A 118 14.73 4.69 -16.24
C VAL A 118 13.78 5.89 -16.16
N LYS A 119 13.26 6.20 -14.97
CA LYS A 119 12.39 7.37 -14.76
C LYS A 119 13.10 8.68 -15.09
N ALA A 120 14.35 8.84 -14.67
CA ALA A 120 15.15 10.03 -14.97
C ALA A 120 15.41 10.17 -16.47
N LYS A 121 15.79 9.08 -17.15
CA LYS A 121 15.96 9.06 -18.61
C LYS A 121 14.69 9.46 -19.35
N ASN A 122 13.55 8.89 -18.94
CA ASN A 122 12.26 9.19 -19.57
C ASN A 122 11.79 10.61 -19.32
N ALA A 123 12.12 11.20 -18.16
CA ALA A 123 11.83 12.61 -17.87
C ALA A 123 12.66 13.52 -18.78
N ALA A 124 13.97 13.28 -18.88
CA ALA A 124 14.85 14.04 -19.76
C ALA A 124 14.40 14.01 -21.23
N ALA A 125 14.08 12.82 -21.76
CA ALA A 125 13.59 12.68 -23.14
C ALA A 125 12.28 13.45 -23.39
N ARG A 126 11.35 13.44 -22.42
CA ARG A 126 10.08 14.20 -22.52
C ARG A 126 10.31 15.71 -22.47
N ASP A 127 11.29 16.16 -21.71
CA ASP A 127 11.65 17.58 -21.61
C ASP A 127 12.32 18.06 -22.90
N GLU A 128 13.20 17.26 -23.49
CA GLU A 128 13.80 17.50 -24.81
C GLU A 128 12.74 17.58 -25.93
N GLU A 129 11.79 16.63 -25.94
CA GLU A 129 10.67 16.62 -26.89
C GLU A 129 9.82 17.90 -26.75
N ARG A 130 9.45 18.27 -25.52
CA ARG A 130 8.69 19.50 -25.24
C ARG A 130 9.41 20.76 -25.69
N GLN A 131 10.73 20.82 -25.54
CA GLN A 131 11.53 21.95 -26.00
C GLN A 131 11.58 22.03 -27.53
N THR A 132 11.68 20.88 -28.20
CA THR A 132 11.72 20.79 -29.66
C THR A 132 10.38 21.18 -30.28
N THR A 133 9.25 20.77 -29.70
CA THR A 133 7.89 21.11 -30.20
C THR A 133 7.50 22.58 -29.98
N ARG A 134 8.18 23.29 -29.07
CA ARG A 134 7.90 24.72 -28.76
C ARG A 134 8.71 25.70 -29.60
N ARG A 135 9.66 25.21 -30.41
CA ARG A 135 10.53 26.00 -31.27
C ARG A 135 10.02 25.96 -32.71
#